data_AF-A0A9D1CJJ7-F1
#
_entry.id   AF-A0A9D1CJJ7-F1
#
_cell.length_a   1.000
_cell.length_b   1.000
_cell.length_c   1.000
_cell.angle_alpha   90.00
_cell.angle_beta   90.00
_cell.angle_gamma   90.00
#
_symmetry.space_group_name_H-M   'P 1'
#
loop_
_entity.id
_entity.type
_entity.pdbx_description
1 polymer ?
#
loop_
_entity_poly.entity_id
_entity_poly.type
_entity_poly.pdbx_seq_one_letter_code
_entity_poly.pdbx_strand_id
1 'polypeptide(L)'
;MKKRFAVMLTLLLALWSPWAPAEETQSVLQVEYKESDLDASWDDAQATHIALDGQDATVDGDGATIADGVLSIVEPGDYVLSGTFSGRIEVEVDKEENEKVRLVFDGVALETQTLPAVFCRQADKITLTLAEGSQNTITARGEAATEDDEALDAAVYSKADMVINGGGSLLVTSDMHGILSKDDMIVTGGTLEIDAGDDGLRGKDAVEIGGGTLTIRALGDGVKANNDSDPERGYVSIDGGSLTVESEQDGVQAETTLQITAGTVHI
;
A
#
# COMPACT_ATOMS: atom_id res chain seq x y z
N MET A 1 -49.01 83.76 11.72
CA MET A 1 -49.53 82.79 10.72
C MET A 1 -48.37 82.22 9.93
N LYS A 2 -48.37 80.90 9.67
CA LYS A 2 -47.36 80.09 8.93
C LYS A 2 -46.04 79.87 9.71
N LYS A 3 -45.45 78.68 9.84
CA LYS A 3 -45.72 77.29 9.42
C LYS A 3 -44.95 76.37 10.39
N ARG A 4 -45.49 75.19 10.70
CA ARG A 4 -44.84 74.12 11.47
C ARG A 4 -43.70 73.49 10.65
N PHE A 5 -42.60 73.11 11.30
CA PHE A 5 -41.67 72.09 10.78
C PHE A 5 -41.26 71.15 11.91
N ALA A 6 -41.63 69.88 11.76
CA ALA A 6 -41.08 68.76 12.49
C ALA A 6 -39.75 68.38 11.81
N VAL A 7 -38.72 68.06 12.59
CA VAL A 7 -37.56 67.32 12.09
C VAL A 7 -37.34 66.11 12.98
N MET A 8 -37.28 65.00 12.27
CA MET A 8 -37.26 63.61 12.68
C MET A 8 -35.91 63.25 13.27
N LEU A 9 -35.93 62.52 14.38
CA LEU A 9 -34.78 61.83 14.95
C LEU A 9 -34.46 60.62 14.05
N THR A 10 -33.30 60.61 13.42
CA THR A 10 -32.75 59.42 12.75
C THR A 10 -31.52 58.96 13.50
N LEU A 11 -31.70 57.90 14.30
CA LEU A 11 -30.62 57.13 14.90
C LEU A 11 -29.97 56.29 13.79
N LEU A 12 -28.75 56.62 13.39
CA LEU A 12 -27.97 55.81 12.45
C LEU A 12 -27.35 54.65 13.25
N LEU A 13 -27.90 53.45 13.12
CA LEU A 13 -27.23 52.22 13.58
C LEU A 13 -26.11 51.91 12.59
N ALA A 14 -24.87 51.91 13.06
CA ALA A 14 -23.72 51.44 12.29
C ALA A 14 -23.81 49.91 12.12
N LEU A 15 -24.10 49.44 10.91
CA LEU A 15 -23.90 48.04 10.53
C LEU A 15 -22.52 47.93 9.90
N TRP A 16 -21.52 47.66 10.74
CA TRP A 16 -20.22 47.17 10.30
C TRP A 16 -20.28 45.65 10.44
N SER A 17 -20.64 44.95 9.38
CA SER A 17 -20.49 43.49 9.31
C SER A 17 -19.10 43.21 8.76
N PRO A 18 -18.12 42.77 9.59
CA PRO A 18 -16.93 42.16 9.06
C PRO A 18 -17.35 40.88 8.35
N TRP A 19 -17.31 40.88 7.02
CA TRP A 19 -17.25 39.65 6.26
C TRP A 19 -15.86 39.07 6.52
N ALA A 20 -15.72 38.31 7.61
CA ALA A 20 -14.67 37.30 7.69
C ALA A 20 -15.19 36.10 6.89
N PRO A 21 -14.47 35.60 5.87
CA PRO A 21 -14.75 34.26 5.38
C PRO A 21 -14.69 33.32 6.59
N ALA A 22 -15.67 32.41 6.70
CA ALA A 22 -15.55 31.34 7.66
C ALA A 22 -14.24 30.60 7.34
N GLU A 23 -13.35 30.48 8.32
CA GLU A 23 -12.29 29.48 8.24
C GLU A 23 -13.02 28.13 8.20
N GLU A 24 -13.20 27.57 7.00
CA GLU A 24 -13.48 26.16 6.88
C GLU A 24 -12.22 25.44 7.35
N THR A 25 -12.21 25.04 8.62
CA THR A 25 -11.28 24.01 9.09
C THR A 25 -11.62 22.75 8.31
N GLN A 26 -10.91 22.50 7.20
CA GLN A 26 -10.86 21.16 6.64
C GLN A 26 -10.42 20.23 7.77
N SER A 27 -11.24 19.25 8.09
CA SER A 27 -10.88 18.18 9.01
C SER A 27 -9.71 17.42 8.39
N VAL A 28 -8.55 17.46 9.04
CA VAL A 28 -7.39 16.64 8.69
C VAL A 28 -7.80 15.18 8.77
N LEU A 29 -7.55 14.42 7.71
CA LEU A 29 -7.81 12.98 7.68
C LEU A 29 -7.03 12.33 8.82
N GLN A 30 -7.72 11.56 9.66
CA GLN A 30 -7.09 10.83 10.76
C GLN A 30 -6.69 9.45 10.25
N VAL A 31 -5.40 9.30 9.95
CA VAL A 31 -4.79 8.01 9.59
C VAL A 31 -4.19 7.38 10.85
N GLU A 32 -4.51 6.11 11.10
CA GLU A 32 -4.04 5.35 12.26
C GLU A 32 -3.28 4.11 11.79
N TYR A 33 -1.97 4.06 12.10
CA TYR A 33 -1.16 2.87 11.90
C TYR A 33 -1.29 1.96 13.13
N LYS A 34 -1.77 0.72 12.93
CA LYS A 34 -1.90 -0.26 14.02
C LYS A 34 -0.51 -0.69 14.49
N GLU A 35 -0.40 -1.14 15.75
CA GLU A 35 0.86 -1.68 16.28
C GLU A 35 1.39 -2.83 15.40
N SER A 36 0.49 -3.67 14.87
CA SER A 36 0.82 -4.73 13.92
C SER A 36 1.42 -4.26 12.60
N ASP A 37 1.09 -3.04 12.14
CA ASP A 37 1.59 -2.50 10.88
C ASP A 37 3.03 -2.00 11.03
N LEU A 38 3.36 -1.54 12.25
CA LEU A 38 4.68 -1.06 12.64
C LEU A 38 5.60 -2.19 13.13
N ASP A 39 5.04 -3.31 13.59
CA ASP A 39 5.80 -4.45 14.12
C ASP A 39 6.44 -5.30 13.00
N ALA A 40 7.72 -5.04 12.74
CA ALA A 40 8.56 -5.82 11.85
C ALA A 40 9.23 -7.03 12.53
N SER A 41 8.93 -7.33 13.80
CA SER A 41 9.60 -8.40 14.55
C SER A 41 8.82 -9.72 14.50
N TRP A 42 9.52 -10.84 14.33
CA TRP A 42 8.96 -12.19 14.38
C TRP A 42 9.73 -13.07 15.35
N ASP A 43 9.06 -14.13 15.83
CA ASP A 43 9.74 -15.20 16.58
C ASP A 43 10.28 -16.22 15.58
N ASP A 44 11.54 -16.05 15.21
CA ASP A 44 12.24 -16.89 14.24
C ASP A 44 12.22 -18.39 14.59
N ALA A 45 12.19 -18.72 15.89
CA ALA A 45 12.16 -20.10 16.35
C ALA A 45 10.78 -20.76 16.22
N GLN A 46 9.72 -19.99 15.96
CA GLN A 46 8.36 -20.47 15.76
C GLN A 46 7.87 -20.26 14.32
N ALA A 47 8.65 -19.57 13.49
CA ALA A 47 8.30 -19.33 12.10
C ALA A 47 8.46 -20.61 11.25
N THR A 48 7.68 -20.68 10.17
CA THR A 48 7.88 -21.66 9.10
C THR A 48 8.97 -21.14 8.17
N HIS A 49 10.06 -21.89 8.03
CA HIS A 49 11.20 -21.53 7.17
C HIS A 49 11.03 -22.14 5.78
N ILE A 50 11.16 -21.32 4.75
CA ILE A 50 10.95 -21.71 3.36
C ILE A 50 12.18 -21.34 2.54
N ALA A 51 12.93 -22.36 2.12
CA ALA A 51 14.06 -22.21 1.22
C ALA A 51 13.60 -22.44 -0.22
N LEU A 52 13.55 -21.36 -1.01
CA LEU A 52 13.12 -21.34 -2.39
C LEU A 52 14.23 -21.80 -3.35
N ASP A 53 13.91 -22.71 -4.27
CA ASP A 53 14.86 -23.26 -5.25
C ASP A 53 14.20 -23.52 -6.61
N GLY A 54 14.28 -22.53 -7.51
CA GLY A 54 13.74 -22.62 -8.86
C GLY A 54 12.21 -22.66 -8.84
N GLN A 55 11.61 -23.79 -9.22
CA GLN A 55 10.15 -23.97 -9.14
C GLN A 55 9.71 -24.80 -7.93
N ASP A 56 10.62 -25.09 -7.02
CA ASP A 56 10.37 -25.88 -5.82
C ASP A 56 10.77 -25.09 -4.56
N ALA A 57 10.47 -25.64 -3.38
CA ALA A 57 10.86 -25.08 -2.10
C ALA A 57 10.99 -26.18 -1.04
N THR A 58 11.92 -26.01 -0.10
CA THR A 58 11.93 -26.80 1.13
C THR A 58 11.18 -26.04 2.21
N VAL A 59 10.15 -26.65 2.78
CA VAL A 59 9.35 -26.10 3.89
C VAL A 59 9.73 -26.82 5.18
N ASP A 60 10.17 -26.05 6.18
CA ASP A 60 10.43 -26.49 7.55
C ASP A 60 9.48 -25.75 8.51
N GLY A 61 8.37 -26.42 8.85
CA GLY A 61 7.26 -25.86 9.62
C GLY A 61 5.91 -26.28 9.02
N ASP A 62 4.85 -25.66 9.51
CA ASP A 62 3.46 -25.94 9.12
C ASP A 62 2.86 -24.78 8.29
N GLY A 63 1.65 -24.96 7.77
CA GLY A 63 0.88 -23.93 7.08
C GLY A 63 1.28 -23.60 5.64
N ALA A 64 2.41 -24.12 5.14
CA ALA A 64 2.86 -23.92 3.76
C ALA A 64 3.10 -25.24 3.02
N THR A 65 2.77 -25.28 1.73
CA THR A 65 3.03 -26.42 0.84
C THR A 65 3.45 -25.95 -0.54
N ILE A 66 4.27 -26.74 -1.24
CA ILE A 66 4.70 -26.46 -2.62
C ILE A 66 4.20 -27.57 -3.54
N ALA A 67 3.51 -27.19 -4.61
CA ALA A 67 3.07 -28.11 -5.66
C ALA A 67 3.02 -27.39 -7.00
N ASP A 68 3.54 -28.03 -8.06
CA ASP A 68 3.45 -27.55 -9.44
C ASP A 68 3.89 -26.07 -9.63
N GLY A 69 4.92 -25.64 -8.91
CA GLY A 69 5.44 -24.26 -8.98
C GLY A 69 4.61 -23.23 -8.21
N VAL A 70 3.69 -23.66 -7.34
CA VAL A 70 2.88 -22.78 -6.49
C VAL A 70 3.18 -23.08 -5.02
N LEU A 71 3.72 -22.09 -4.31
CA LEU A 71 3.90 -22.12 -2.86
C LEU A 71 2.62 -21.60 -2.20
N SER A 72 1.79 -22.50 -1.69
CA SER A 72 0.52 -22.19 -1.03
C SER A 72 0.70 -22.04 0.47
N ILE A 73 0.28 -20.91 1.02
CA ILE A 73 0.19 -20.60 2.45
C ILE A 73 -1.28 -20.55 2.83
N VAL A 74 -1.69 -21.44 3.74
CA VAL A 74 -3.11 -21.70 4.05
C VAL A 74 -3.43 -21.64 5.55
N GLU A 75 -2.46 -21.27 6.37
CA GLU A 75 -2.65 -21.04 7.80
C GLU A 75 -2.09 -19.65 8.18
N PRO A 76 -2.58 -19.04 9.27
CA PRO A 76 -1.95 -17.84 9.83
C PRO A 76 -0.55 -18.17 10.36
N GLY A 77 0.40 -17.25 10.20
CA GLY A 77 1.75 -17.48 10.68
C GLY A 77 2.81 -16.49 10.18
N ASP A 78 4.03 -16.72 10.67
CA ASP A 78 5.25 -16.11 10.19
C ASP A 78 5.96 -17.09 9.24
N TYR A 79 6.18 -16.64 8.01
CA TYR A 79 6.86 -17.42 6.97
C TYR A 79 8.15 -16.71 6.60
N VAL A 80 9.30 -17.32 6.89
CA VAL A 80 10.62 -16.76 6.57
C VAL A 80 11.10 -17.37 5.26
N LEU A 81 11.18 -16.54 4.23
CA LEU A 81 11.53 -16.96 2.88
C LEU A 81 12.94 -16.48 2.52
N SER A 82 13.69 -17.35 1.85
CA SER A 82 14.99 -17.04 1.27
C SER A 82 15.23 -17.84 -0.01
N GLY A 83 16.13 -17.36 -0.88
CA GLY A 83 16.49 -18.08 -2.12
C GLY A 83 15.75 -17.57 -3.35
N THR A 84 15.81 -18.35 -4.44
CA THR A 84 15.30 -17.96 -5.76
C THR A 84 14.07 -18.76 -6.14
N PHE A 85 13.01 -18.11 -6.61
CA PHE A 85 11.78 -18.78 -7.03
C PHE A 85 11.27 -18.24 -8.37
N SER A 86 10.90 -19.14 -9.27
CA SER A 86 10.27 -18.81 -10.55
C SER A 86 8.83 -19.32 -10.65
N GLY A 87 8.24 -19.63 -9.49
CA GLY A 87 6.84 -19.97 -9.34
C GLY A 87 6.02 -18.78 -8.83
N ARG A 88 4.85 -19.08 -8.24
CA ARG A 88 3.98 -18.10 -7.58
C ARG A 88 3.83 -18.42 -6.10
N ILE A 89 3.92 -17.42 -5.24
CA ILE A 89 3.55 -17.50 -3.83
C ILE A 89 2.08 -17.14 -3.72
N GLU A 90 1.27 -17.98 -3.08
CA GLU A 90 -0.18 -17.82 -2.98
C GLU A 90 -0.63 -17.93 -1.52
N VAL A 91 -1.33 -16.90 -1.03
CA VAL A 91 -1.88 -16.84 0.32
C VAL A 91 -3.40 -16.95 0.24
N GLU A 92 -3.94 -17.97 0.91
CA GLU A 92 -5.38 -18.21 1.04
C GLU A 92 -5.67 -18.70 2.46
N VAL A 93 -5.84 -17.74 3.37
CA VAL A 93 -6.16 -17.95 4.78
C VAL A 93 -7.56 -17.41 5.05
N ASP A 94 -8.29 -18.04 5.98
CA ASP A 94 -9.63 -17.59 6.35
C ASP A 94 -9.61 -16.15 6.88
N LYS A 95 -10.65 -15.37 6.56
CA LYS A 95 -10.77 -13.97 6.99
C LYS A 95 -11.26 -13.90 8.42
N GLU A 96 -10.46 -14.37 9.37
CA GLU A 96 -10.74 -14.20 10.79
C GLU A 96 -9.95 -13.00 11.36
N GLU A 97 -10.61 -12.20 12.21
CA GLU A 97 -9.98 -11.02 12.81
C GLU A 97 -8.73 -11.43 13.61
N ASN A 98 -7.62 -10.70 13.39
CA ASN A 98 -6.33 -10.89 14.05
C ASN A 98 -5.53 -12.12 13.60
N GLU A 99 -5.97 -12.83 12.56
CA GLU A 99 -5.13 -13.83 11.91
C GLU A 99 -4.11 -13.14 11.02
N LYS A 100 -2.84 -13.18 11.47
CA LYS A 100 -1.74 -12.56 10.75
C LYS A 100 -1.14 -13.55 9.76
N VAL A 101 -0.93 -13.09 8.53
CA VAL A 101 -0.02 -13.75 7.59
C VAL A 101 1.12 -12.80 7.30
N ARG A 102 2.34 -13.18 7.69
CA ARG A 102 3.54 -12.40 7.41
C ARG A 102 4.51 -13.19 6.56
N LEU A 103 4.88 -12.61 5.43
CA LEU A 103 5.97 -13.05 4.58
C LEU A 103 7.20 -12.24 4.96
N VAL A 104 8.17 -12.88 5.62
CA VAL A 104 9.48 -12.28 5.91
C VAL A 104 10.40 -12.59 4.75
N PHE A 105 10.79 -11.56 4.01
CA PHE A 105 11.72 -11.66 2.89
C PHE A 105 13.16 -11.45 3.39
N ASP A 106 13.93 -12.54 3.43
CA ASP A 106 15.32 -12.57 3.86
C ASP A 106 16.25 -13.10 2.74
N GLY A 107 16.43 -12.29 1.69
CA GLY A 107 17.23 -12.67 0.54
C GLY A 107 16.44 -13.42 -0.53
N VAL A 108 15.20 -12.99 -0.76
CA VAL A 108 14.29 -13.58 -1.76
C VAL A 108 14.51 -12.96 -3.14
N ALA A 109 14.58 -13.80 -4.16
CA ALA A 109 14.56 -13.37 -5.55
C ALA A 109 13.48 -14.11 -6.34
N LEU A 110 12.39 -13.42 -6.69
CA LEU A 110 11.28 -13.95 -7.48
C LEU A 110 11.43 -13.55 -8.95
N GLU A 111 11.26 -14.49 -9.88
CA GLU A 111 11.22 -14.23 -11.33
C GLU A 111 10.09 -15.02 -12.00
N THR A 112 9.01 -14.35 -12.41
CA THR A 112 7.88 -14.99 -13.08
C THR A 112 7.62 -14.41 -14.47
N GLN A 113 7.14 -15.26 -15.39
CA GLN A 113 6.64 -14.89 -16.73
C GLN A 113 5.11 -14.81 -16.79
N THR A 114 4.44 -15.00 -15.65
CA THR A 114 3.00 -14.88 -15.51
C THR A 114 2.71 -14.22 -14.18
N LEU A 115 2.04 -13.08 -14.21
CA LEU A 115 1.75 -12.32 -12.99
C LEU A 115 0.59 -12.95 -12.22
N PRO A 116 0.56 -12.80 -10.89
CA PRO A 116 1.56 -12.14 -10.04
C PRO A 116 2.63 -13.11 -9.54
N ALA A 117 3.75 -12.60 -9.00
CA ALA A 117 4.76 -13.40 -8.29
C ALA A 117 4.30 -13.73 -6.85
N VAL A 118 3.61 -12.78 -6.21
CA VAL A 118 2.97 -12.95 -4.90
C VAL A 118 1.50 -12.60 -5.05
N PHE A 119 0.63 -13.55 -4.69
CA PHE A 119 -0.81 -13.39 -4.73
C PHE A 119 -1.41 -13.63 -3.35
N CYS A 120 -2.07 -12.63 -2.77
CA CYS A 120 -2.96 -12.85 -1.63
C CYS A 120 -4.39 -12.94 -2.16
N ARG A 121 -4.90 -14.17 -2.28
CA ARG A 121 -6.30 -14.43 -2.65
C ARG A 121 -7.22 -14.06 -1.51
N GLN A 122 -6.84 -14.46 -0.30
CA GLN A 122 -7.66 -14.27 0.89
C GLN A 122 -6.78 -14.20 2.14
N ALA A 123 -7.00 -13.16 2.93
CA ALA A 123 -6.58 -13.01 4.32
C ALA A 123 -7.38 -11.83 4.91
N ASP A 124 -7.32 -11.62 6.22
CA ASP A 124 -7.68 -10.33 6.82
C ASP A 124 -6.68 -9.26 6.37
N LYS A 125 -5.38 -9.57 6.51
CA LYS A 125 -4.26 -8.72 6.14
C LYS A 125 -3.02 -9.55 5.84
N ILE A 126 -2.25 -9.16 4.83
CA ILE A 126 -0.92 -9.71 4.56
C ILE A 126 0.17 -8.68 4.85
N THR A 127 1.22 -9.08 5.56
CA THR A 127 2.39 -8.25 5.82
C THR A 127 3.60 -8.79 5.08
N LEU A 128 4.24 -7.97 4.25
CA LEU A 128 5.54 -8.21 3.67
C LEU A 128 6.60 -7.50 4.51
N THR A 129 7.31 -8.27 5.34
CA THR A 129 8.39 -7.75 6.18
C THR A 129 9.72 -7.96 5.49
N LEU A 130 10.44 -6.88 5.22
CA LEU A 130 11.80 -6.93 4.69
C LEU A 130 12.79 -7.09 5.85
N ALA A 131 13.35 -8.28 6.01
CA ALA A 131 14.30 -8.58 7.08
C ALA A 131 15.47 -7.57 7.11
N GLU A 132 15.94 -7.22 8.30
CA GLU A 132 16.95 -6.18 8.47
C GLU A 132 18.21 -6.46 7.62
N GLY A 133 18.56 -5.52 6.74
CA GLY A 133 19.72 -5.63 5.85
C GLY A 133 19.59 -6.64 4.72
N SER A 134 18.43 -7.31 4.56
CA SER A 134 18.20 -8.22 3.45
C SER A 134 18.01 -7.47 2.12
N GLN A 135 18.35 -8.13 1.02
CA GLN A 135 18.12 -7.62 -0.34
C GLN A 135 17.21 -8.57 -1.08
N ASN A 136 16.08 -8.06 -1.54
CA ASN A 136 15.04 -8.86 -2.16
C ASN A 136 14.68 -8.29 -3.53
N THR A 137 14.31 -9.16 -4.46
CA THR A 137 13.92 -8.77 -5.80
C THR A 137 12.65 -9.50 -6.24
N ILE A 138 11.76 -8.79 -6.95
CA ILE A 138 10.64 -9.39 -7.66
C ILE A 138 10.70 -8.89 -9.11
N THR A 139 10.87 -9.80 -10.05
CA THR A 139 10.75 -9.53 -11.49
C THR A 139 9.54 -10.28 -12.02
N ALA A 140 8.48 -9.55 -12.36
CA ALA A 140 7.24 -10.12 -12.87
C ALA A 140 6.97 -9.58 -14.27
N ARG A 141 7.14 -10.42 -15.28
CA ARG A 141 7.00 -10.05 -16.69
C ARG A 141 5.97 -10.93 -17.37
N GLY A 142 5.43 -10.49 -18.51
CA GLY A 142 4.49 -11.29 -19.29
C GLY A 142 3.02 -11.04 -18.94
N GLU A 143 2.19 -12.07 -19.14
CA GLU A 143 0.73 -11.93 -19.09
C GLU A 143 0.19 -12.01 -17.66
N ALA A 144 -0.86 -11.24 -17.37
CA ALA A 144 -1.62 -11.37 -16.13
C ALA A 144 -2.37 -12.70 -16.12
N ALA A 145 -2.28 -13.45 -15.03
CA ALA A 145 -3.26 -14.49 -14.76
C ALA A 145 -4.66 -13.87 -14.62
N THR A 146 -5.69 -14.68 -14.83
CA THR A 146 -7.08 -14.27 -14.63
C THR A 146 -7.74 -15.19 -13.62
N GLU A 147 -8.47 -14.60 -12.69
CA GLU A 147 -9.24 -15.30 -11.67
C GLU A 147 -10.56 -14.57 -11.44
N ASP A 148 -11.68 -15.30 -11.43
CA ASP A 148 -13.02 -14.71 -11.25
C ASP A 148 -13.32 -13.53 -12.21
N ASP A 149 -12.90 -13.66 -13.47
CA ASP A 149 -12.98 -12.62 -14.52
C ASP A 149 -12.18 -11.33 -14.21
N GLU A 150 -11.29 -11.37 -13.21
CA GLU A 150 -10.38 -10.28 -12.84
C GLU A 150 -8.94 -10.60 -13.27
N ALA A 151 -8.26 -9.62 -13.87
CA ALA A 151 -6.85 -9.73 -14.19
C ALA A 151 -6.02 -9.48 -12.92
N LEU A 152 -5.07 -10.39 -12.62
CA LEU A 152 -4.13 -10.24 -11.52
C LEU A 152 -2.87 -9.53 -12.03
N ASP A 153 -3.00 -8.23 -12.29
CA ASP A 153 -2.12 -7.41 -13.12
C ASP A 153 -1.04 -6.63 -12.34
N ALA A 154 -0.49 -7.24 -11.29
CA ALA A 154 0.60 -6.65 -10.49
C ALA A 154 1.70 -7.66 -10.18
N ALA A 155 2.93 -7.21 -9.91
CA ALA A 155 3.99 -8.12 -9.48
C ALA A 155 3.68 -8.73 -8.10
N VAL A 156 3.12 -7.91 -7.22
CA VAL A 156 2.48 -8.33 -5.97
C VAL A 156 1.03 -7.88 -6.00
N TYR A 157 0.10 -8.81 -5.85
CA TYR A 157 -1.34 -8.53 -5.92
C TYR A 157 -2.04 -9.08 -4.68
N SER A 158 -2.78 -8.23 -3.98
CA SER A 158 -3.56 -8.62 -2.80
C SER A 158 -5.03 -8.27 -2.97
N LYS A 159 -5.92 -9.23 -2.68
CA LYS A 159 -7.37 -9.03 -2.52
C LYS A 159 -7.76 -8.61 -1.07
N ALA A 160 -6.77 -8.32 -0.22
CA ALA A 160 -6.91 -7.91 1.18
C ALA A 160 -5.96 -6.75 1.48
N ASP A 161 -6.06 -6.15 2.68
CA ASP A 161 -5.09 -5.16 3.17
C ASP A 161 -3.66 -5.68 3.06
N MET A 162 -2.74 -4.82 2.61
CA MET A 162 -1.34 -5.15 2.49
C MET A 162 -0.46 -4.16 3.26
N VAL A 163 0.46 -4.68 4.06
CA VAL A 163 1.47 -3.90 4.78
C VAL A 163 2.86 -4.24 4.24
N ILE A 164 3.72 -3.22 4.08
CA ILE A 164 5.15 -3.39 3.84
C ILE A 164 5.93 -2.70 4.97
N ASN A 165 6.79 -3.46 5.65
CA ASN A 165 7.58 -2.95 6.77
C ASN A 165 8.98 -3.61 6.85
N GLY A 166 9.72 -3.33 7.92
CA GLY A 166 11.08 -3.82 8.14
C GLY A 166 12.17 -2.87 7.66
N GLY A 167 13.42 -3.33 7.69
CA GLY A 167 14.60 -2.52 7.39
C GLY A 167 15.40 -2.98 6.17
N GLY A 168 15.01 -4.09 5.54
CA GLY A 168 15.60 -4.57 4.29
C GLY A 168 15.19 -3.75 3.06
N SER A 169 15.69 -4.18 1.88
CA SER A 169 15.35 -3.58 0.59
C SER A 169 14.58 -4.53 -0.32
N LEU A 170 13.70 -3.98 -1.14
CA LEU A 170 12.96 -4.69 -2.17
C LEU A 170 13.01 -3.91 -3.48
N LEU A 171 13.52 -4.56 -4.54
CA LEU A 171 13.43 -4.09 -5.91
C LEU A 171 12.29 -4.84 -6.63
N VAL A 172 11.30 -4.12 -7.13
CA VAL A 172 10.20 -4.67 -7.93
C VAL A 172 10.31 -4.18 -9.36
N THR A 173 10.32 -5.09 -10.33
CA THR A 173 10.21 -4.79 -11.75
C THR A 173 8.98 -5.51 -12.30
N SER A 174 8.03 -4.75 -12.85
CA SER A 174 6.76 -5.27 -13.38
C SER A 174 6.47 -4.73 -14.77
N ASP A 175 5.99 -5.58 -15.69
CA ASP A 175 5.45 -5.13 -16.97
C ASP A 175 4.07 -4.45 -16.83
N MET A 176 3.42 -4.58 -15.68
CA MET A 176 2.11 -3.98 -15.34
C MET A 176 2.24 -3.19 -14.02
N HIS A 177 1.29 -3.31 -13.09
CA HIS A 177 1.40 -2.64 -11.80
C HIS A 177 2.56 -3.20 -10.97
N GLY A 178 3.21 -2.36 -10.16
CA GLY A 178 4.24 -2.80 -9.24
C GLY A 178 3.65 -3.62 -8.10
N ILE A 179 3.06 -2.93 -7.12
CA ILE A 179 2.44 -3.55 -5.95
C ILE A 179 1.01 -3.03 -5.83
N LEU A 180 0.04 -3.94 -5.78
CA LEU A 180 -1.38 -3.62 -5.75
C LEU A 180 -2.10 -4.31 -4.58
N SER A 181 -2.85 -3.52 -3.80
CA SER A 181 -3.89 -3.98 -2.88
C SER A 181 -5.27 -3.55 -3.39
N LYS A 182 -6.24 -4.47 -3.31
CA LYS A 182 -7.66 -4.18 -3.59
C LYS A 182 -8.39 -3.52 -2.42
N ASP A 183 -7.73 -3.44 -1.26
CA ASP A 183 -8.17 -2.69 -0.08
C ASP A 183 -7.08 -1.65 0.25
N ASP A 184 -6.63 -1.56 1.51
CA ASP A 184 -5.63 -0.59 1.93
C ASP A 184 -4.19 -1.07 1.62
N MET A 185 -3.32 -0.14 1.26
CA MET A 185 -1.87 -0.35 1.06
C MET A 185 -1.10 0.52 2.06
N ILE A 186 -0.37 -0.12 2.98
CA ILE A 186 0.31 0.56 4.09
C ILE A 186 1.82 0.32 3.99
N VAL A 187 2.63 1.37 4.01
CA VAL A 187 4.09 1.29 4.01
C VAL A 187 4.65 2.01 5.24
N THR A 188 5.24 1.25 6.15
CA THR A 188 5.79 1.79 7.42
C THR A 188 7.32 1.71 7.48
N GLY A 189 7.95 0.95 6.57
CA GLY A 189 9.40 0.75 6.56
C GLY A 189 9.93 0.21 5.23
N GLY A 190 11.23 -0.09 5.23
CA GLY A 190 11.94 -0.68 4.09
C GLY A 190 12.54 0.35 3.12
N THR A 191 13.39 -0.16 2.23
CA THR A 191 13.84 0.56 1.03
C THR A 191 13.21 -0.08 -0.20
N LEU A 192 12.25 0.60 -0.82
CA LEU A 192 11.53 0.09 -1.99
C LEU A 192 11.99 0.82 -3.25
N GLU A 193 12.37 0.06 -4.27
CA GLU A 193 12.55 0.55 -5.64
C GLU A 193 11.55 -0.19 -6.53
N ILE A 194 10.66 0.53 -7.20
CA ILE A 194 9.59 -0.05 -8.01
C ILE A 194 9.68 0.54 -9.42
N ASP A 195 9.93 -0.32 -10.41
CA ASP A 195 9.83 0.00 -11.83
C ASP A 195 8.59 -0.73 -12.40
N ALA A 196 7.54 0.03 -12.74
CA ALA A 196 6.24 -0.49 -13.17
C ALA A 196 5.86 -0.03 -14.58
N GLY A 197 5.30 -0.95 -15.37
CA GLY A 197 4.74 -0.67 -16.70
C GLY A 197 3.37 -0.01 -16.67
N ASP A 198 2.73 0.07 -15.51
CA ASP A 198 1.54 0.88 -15.24
C ASP A 198 1.69 1.57 -13.88
N ASP A 199 0.69 1.55 -12.99
CA ASP A 199 0.81 2.17 -11.66
C ASP A 199 1.90 1.52 -10.77
N GLY A 200 2.68 2.35 -10.07
CA GLY A 200 3.78 1.89 -9.22
C GLY A 200 3.31 1.21 -7.92
N LEU A 201 2.71 2.01 -7.02
CA LEU A 201 2.14 1.55 -5.76
C LEU A 201 0.65 1.89 -5.73
N ARG A 202 -0.21 0.87 -5.64
CA ARG A 202 -1.66 1.03 -5.68
C ARG A 202 -2.33 0.37 -4.50
N GLY A 203 -3.16 1.12 -3.79
CA GLY A 203 -4.10 0.62 -2.81
C GLY A 203 -5.46 1.18 -3.16
N LYS A 204 -6.44 0.33 -3.46
CA LYS A 204 -7.73 0.80 -3.98
C LYS A 204 -8.40 1.75 -2.99
N ASP A 205 -8.46 1.35 -1.71
CA ASP A 205 -9.19 2.06 -0.66
C ASP A 205 -8.32 3.14 -0.02
N ALA A 206 -7.03 2.89 0.16
CA ALA A 206 -6.08 3.89 0.60
C ALA A 206 -4.64 3.51 0.22
N VAL A 207 -3.78 4.52 0.11
CA VAL A 207 -2.33 4.34 0.25
C VAL A 207 -1.82 5.18 1.42
N GLU A 208 -1.17 4.54 2.38
CA GLU A 208 -0.68 5.15 3.61
C GLU A 208 0.82 4.95 3.76
N ILE A 209 1.60 6.02 3.70
CA ILE A 209 3.06 5.99 3.80
C ILE A 209 3.48 6.64 5.12
N GLY A 210 3.69 5.81 6.14
CA GLY A 210 4.14 6.23 7.46
C GLY A 210 5.67 6.25 7.60
N GLY A 211 6.39 5.58 6.70
CA GLY A 211 7.85 5.46 6.78
C GLY A 211 8.50 4.86 5.53
N GLY A 212 9.77 4.49 5.65
CA GLY A 212 10.56 3.90 4.56
C GLY A 212 11.21 4.90 3.60
N THR A 213 11.96 4.37 2.64
CA THR A 213 12.53 5.10 1.49
C THR A 213 12.02 4.45 0.21
N LEU A 214 11.19 5.18 -0.55
CA LEU A 214 10.51 4.69 -1.75
C LEU A 214 11.01 5.46 -2.96
N THR A 215 11.45 4.73 -3.99
CA THR A 215 11.71 5.26 -5.34
C THR A 215 10.80 4.51 -6.31
N ILE A 216 9.89 5.24 -6.95
CA ILE A 216 8.88 4.66 -7.84
C ILE A 216 9.05 5.25 -9.23
N ARG A 217 9.23 4.39 -10.24
CA ARG A 217 9.19 4.74 -11.65
C ARG A 217 8.02 4.02 -12.29
N ALA A 218 7.08 4.76 -12.85
CA ALA A 218 5.83 4.22 -13.36
C ALA A 218 5.50 4.80 -14.74
N LEU A 219 5.06 3.95 -15.67
CA LEU A 219 4.43 4.47 -16.90
C LEU A 219 2.96 4.88 -16.66
N GLY A 220 2.36 4.40 -15.58
CA GLY A 220 1.09 4.86 -15.05
C GLY A 220 1.27 5.96 -14.00
N ASP A 221 0.43 5.92 -12.97
CA ASP A 221 0.57 6.79 -11.80
C ASP A 221 1.65 6.26 -10.85
N GLY A 222 2.38 7.14 -10.18
CA GLY A 222 3.39 6.70 -9.20
C GLY A 222 2.75 6.02 -7.99
N VAL A 223 1.90 6.76 -7.29
CA VAL A 223 1.11 6.28 -6.15
C VAL A 223 -0.37 6.52 -6.41
N LYS A 224 -1.22 5.50 -6.21
CA LYS A 224 -2.63 5.60 -6.57
C LYS A 224 -3.58 5.00 -5.54
N ALA A 225 -4.61 5.77 -5.20
CA ALA A 225 -5.84 5.27 -4.58
C ALA A 225 -7.06 5.69 -5.39
N ASN A 226 -7.97 4.75 -5.65
CA ASN A 226 -8.96 4.89 -6.72
C ASN A 226 -10.38 4.37 -6.37
N ASN A 227 -10.70 4.17 -5.09
CA ASN A 227 -12.06 3.88 -4.68
C ASN A 227 -12.94 5.13 -4.82
N ASP A 228 -13.82 5.11 -5.82
CA ASP A 228 -14.79 6.15 -6.16
C ASP A 228 -16.21 5.86 -5.60
N SER A 229 -16.36 4.73 -4.92
CA SER A 229 -17.64 4.22 -4.43
C SER A 229 -17.93 4.59 -2.99
N ASP A 230 -16.89 4.88 -2.20
CA ASP A 230 -16.97 5.29 -0.80
C ASP A 230 -16.24 6.64 -0.59
N PRO A 231 -16.94 7.70 -0.16
CA PRO A 231 -16.35 9.03 0.04
C PRO A 231 -15.34 9.11 1.20
N GLU A 232 -15.27 8.09 2.07
CA GLU A 232 -14.27 8.00 3.15
C GLU A 232 -13.01 7.22 2.71
N ARG A 233 -13.00 6.67 1.50
CA ARG A 233 -11.90 5.90 0.91
C ARG A 233 -11.32 6.63 -0.31
N GLY A 234 -10.40 6.00 -1.04
CA GLY A 234 -9.74 6.54 -2.22
C GLY A 234 -8.70 7.63 -1.91
N TYR A 235 -8.13 7.63 -0.70
CA TYR A 235 -7.17 8.65 -0.29
C TYR A 235 -5.72 8.16 -0.36
N VAL A 236 -4.79 9.12 -0.43
CA VAL A 236 -3.37 8.89 -0.21
C VAL A 236 -2.89 9.77 0.95
N SER A 237 -2.26 9.16 1.95
CA SER A 237 -1.63 9.86 3.09
C SER A 237 -0.15 9.59 3.14
N ILE A 238 0.65 10.65 3.29
CA ILE A 238 2.10 10.59 3.49
C ILE A 238 2.40 11.25 4.84
N ASP A 239 2.64 10.40 5.83
CA ASP A 239 2.84 10.78 7.23
C ASP A 239 4.29 10.59 7.70
N GLY A 240 5.19 10.18 6.80
CA GLY A 240 6.60 10.02 7.07
C GLY A 240 7.39 9.52 5.86
N GLY A 241 8.65 9.13 6.11
CA GLY A 241 9.52 8.53 5.09
C GLY A 241 10.04 9.50 4.02
N SER A 242 10.61 8.93 2.96
CA SER A 242 11.08 9.63 1.76
C SER A 242 10.49 8.97 0.52
N LEU A 243 9.77 9.73 -0.29
CA LEU A 243 9.15 9.28 -1.54
C LEU A 243 9.75 10.07 -2.72
N THR A 244 10.30 9.35 -3.69
CA THR A 244 10.69 9.89 -5.01
C THR A 244 9.86 9.18 -6.08
N VAL A 245 9.20 9.95 -6.94
CA VAL A 245 8.35 9.42 -8.01
C VAL A 245 8.79 9.99 -9.34
N GLU A 246 8.94 9.12 -10.33
CA GLU A 246 9.06 9.47 -11.75
C GLU A 246 7.91 8.76 -12.48
N SER A 247 6.85 9.48 -12.83
CA SER A 247 5.67 8.92 -13.48
C SER A 247 5.43 9.55 -14.86
N GLU A 248 4.83 8.79 -15.78
CA GLU A 248 4.36 9.33 -17.06
C GLU A 248 2.91 9.84 -16.99
N GLN A 249 2.15 9.43 -15.95
CA GLN A 249 0.88 10.05 -15.56
C GLN A 249 1.06 10.84 -14.25
N ASP A 250 0.16 10.71 -13.27
CA ASP A 250 0.21 11.50 -12.05
C ASP A 250 1.25 10.94 -11.07
N GLY A 251 2.04 11.82 -10.45
CA GLY A 251 2.99 11.39 -9.42
C GLY A 251 2.27 10.75 -8.24
N VAL A 252 1.17 11.39 -7.80
CA VAL A 252 0.26 10.85 -6.79
C VAL A 252 -1.18 11.14 -7.22
N GLN A 253 -1.96 10.08 -7.39
CA GLN A 253 -3.38 10.13 -7.74
C GLN A 253 -4.22 9.63 -6.55
N ALA A 254 -5.03 10.52 -5.98
CA ALA A 254 -6.01 10.16 -4.95
C ALA A 254 -7.39 10.53 -5.47
N GLU A 255 -8.34 9.60 -5.41
CA GLU A 255 -9.73 9.84 -5.81
C GLU A 255 -10.40 10.89 -4.90
N THR A 256 -10.11 10.87 -3.60
CA THR A 256 -10.72 11.79 -2.64
C THR A 256 -9.75 12.81 -2.08
N THR A 257 -8.74 12.37 -1.33
CA THR A 257 -7.85 13.24 -0.58
C THR A 257 -6.39 12.82 -0.75
N LEU A 258 -5.53 13.79 -1.09
CA LEU A 258 -4.10 13.68 -0.87
C LEU A 258 -3.73 14.49 0.38
N GLN A 259 -3.16 13.82 1.38
CA GLN A 259 -2.65 14.44 2.59
C GLN A 259 -1.14 14.16 2.74
N ILE A 260 -0.37 15.20 3.07
CA ILE A 260 1.06 15.07 3.40
C ILE A 260 1.27 15.79 4.73
N THR A 261 1.44 15.03 5.82
CA THR A 261 1.63 15.59 7.16
C THR A 261 3.09 15.62 7.60
N ALA A 262 3.93 14.74 7.05
CA ALA A 262 5.37 14.72 7.26
C ALA A 262 6.10 13.98 6.11
N GLY A 263 7.40 13.72 6.28
CA GLY A 263 8.25 13.09 5.28
C GLY A 263 8.80 14.05 4.22
N THR A 264 9.44 13.49 3.20
CA THR A 264 9.94 14.22 2.02
C THR A 264 9.37 13.61 0.75
N VAL A 265 8.79 14.44 -0.12
CA VAL A 265 8.22 14.00 -1.41
C VAL A 265 8.91 14.75 -2.54
N HIS A 266 9.36 14.01 -3.54
CA HIS A 266 9.95 14.54 -4.77
C HIS A 266 9.26 13.88 -5.96
N ILE A 267 8.70 14.70 -6.85
CA ILE A 267 8.00 14.30 -8.09
C ILE A 267 8.65 15.08 -9.23
#